data_AF-A0A2T4XBD1-F1
#
_entry.id   AF-A0A2T4XBD1-F1
#
_cell.length_a   1.000
_cell.length_b   1.000
_cell.length_c   1.000
_cell.angle_alpha   90.00
_cell.angle_beta   90.00
_cell.angle_gamma   90.00
#
_symmetry.space_group_name_H-M   'P 1'
#
loop_
_entity.id
_entity.type
_entity.pdbx_description
1 polymer ?
#
loop_
_entity_poly.entity_id
_entity_poly.type
_entity_poly.pdbx_seq_one_letter_code
_entity_poly.pdbx_strand_id
1 'polypeptide(L)'
;MRNTDVTRLVFGGTAALLSLLLILRFLPFMRFFLFIILAAALVGVLWWWWRQDWEEKTTAKAFEQTTVGQIQSRLQACQEQVEKLRQEQQQILKSKQELEKQLRAGRQLPESVAAETRRLVHGFEQENTLRQTKVLFYQQCATKLESLLEQHQLLATLEHKKRELEQYREQHYDDLAAMEALRWDVERETTSLEVIQDLSTRMQSSSGLEDVLHLQKELEKILAS
;
A
#
# COMPACT_ATOMS: atom_id res chain seq x y z
N MET A 1 -5.57 -8.84 -15.12
CA MET A 1 -5.17 -8.34 -16.47
C MET A 1 -3.85 -8.96 -16.99
N ARG A 2 -3.38 -10.11 -16.47
CA ARG A 2 -2.06 -10.70 -16.81
C ARG A 2 -2.07 -11.68 -18.01
N ASN A 3 -3.22 -12.25 -18.35
CA ASN A 3 -3.32 -13.28 -19.41
C ASN A 3 -3.33 -12.71 -20.85
N THR A 4 -3.73 -11.46 -21.05
CA THR A 4 -3.81 -10.83 -22.40
C THR A 4 -2.44 -10.39 -22.92
N ASP A 5 -1.49 -10.09 -22.05
CA ASP A 5 -0.14 -9.68 -22.45
C ASP A 5 0.73 -10.90 -22.80
N VAL A 6 0.54 -12.01 -22.08
CA VAL A 6 1.22 -13.28 -22.38
C VAL A 6 0.75 -13.83 -23.72
N THR A 7 -0.54 -13.79 -24.03
CA THR A 7 -1.03 -14.26 -25.34
C THR A 7 -0.53 -13.38 -26.48
N ARG A 8 -0.49 -12.06 -26.32
CA ARG A 8 0.08 -11.14 -27.33
C ARG A 8 1.58 -11.37 -27.56
N LEU A 9 2.35 -11.63 -26.50
CA LEU A 9 3.77 -12.00 -26.59
C LEU A 9 3.98 -13.33 -27.31
N VAL A 10 3.14 -14.34 -27.02
CA VAL A 10 3.21 -15.64 -27.68
C VAL A 10 2.84 -15.55 -29.16
N PHE A 11 1.79 -14.80 -29.52
CA PHE A 11 1.40 -14.58 -30.92
C PHE A 11 2.43 -13.72 -31.70
N GLY A 12 3.02 -12.71 -31.06
CA GLY A 12 4.11 -11.94 -31.66
C GLY A 12 5.36 -12.79 -31.88
N GLY A 13 5.70 -13.64 -30.91
CA GLY A 13 6.83 -14.57 -31.00
C GLY A 13 6.66 -15.64 -32.09
N THR A 14 5.45 -16.20 -32.24
CA THR A 14 5.17 -17.19 -33.29
C THR A 14 5.15 -16.57 -34.69
N ALA A 15 4.61 -15.36 -34.84
CA ALA A 15 4.65 -14.61 -36.11
C ALA A 15 6.10 -14.26 -36.52
N ALA A 16 6.93 -13.83 -35.56
CA ALA A 16 8.35 -13.56 -35.79
C ALA A 16 9.12 -14.84 -36.21
N LEU A 17 8.87 -15.96 -35.55
CA LEU A 17 9.46 -17.26 -35.87
C LEU A 17 9.08 -17.76 -37.28
N LEU A 18 7.82 -17.58 -37.67
CA LEU A 18 7.33 -17.95 -39.01
C LEU A 18 7.94 -17.08 -40.11
N SER A 19 8.01 -15.77 -39.89
CA SER A 19 8.67 -14.82 -40.80
C SER A 19 10.16 -15.16 -40.98
N LEU A 20 10.83 -15.49 -39.87
CA LEU A 20 12.23 -15.88 -39.84
C LEU A 20 12.50 -17.20 -40.60
N LEU A 21 11.62 -18.20 -40.45
CA LEU A 21 11.68 -19.47 -41.19
C LEU A 21 11.51 -19.27 -42.71
N LEU A 22 10.68 -18.31 -43.11
CA LEU A 22 10.47 -17.94 -44.51
C LEU A 22 11.74 -17.31 -45.13
N ILE A 23 12.44 -16.46 -44.39
CA ILE A 23 13.72 -15.85 -44.81
C ILE A 23 14.84 -16.91 -44.90
N LEU A 24 14.85 -17.90 -43.99
CA LEU A 24 15.84 -19.01 -43.97
C LEU A 24 15.79 -19.90 -45.22
N ARG A 25 14.67 -19.90 -45.94
CA ARG A 25 14.46 -20.65 -47.19
C ARG A 25 15.16 -20.00 -48.39
N PHE A 26 15.37 -18.68 -48.37
CA PHE A 26 15.83 -17.92 -49.54
C PHE A 26 17.35 -17.63 -49.54
N LEU A 27 18.04 -17.64 -48.38
CA LEU A 27 19.49 -17.40 -48.30
C LEU A 27 20.23 -18.42 -47.41
N PRO A 28 20.90 -19.45 -47.98
CA PRO A 28 21.63 -20.46 -47.20
C PRO A 28 22.90 -19.93 -46.53
N PHE A 29 23.53 -18.86 -47.05
CA PHE A 29 24.78 -18.30 -46.51
C PHE A 29 24.57 -17.51 -45.19
N MET A 30 23.38 -16.95 -44.97
CA MET A 30 23.06 -16.14 -43.78
C MET A 30 22.57 -16.97 -42.58
N ARG A 31 22.45 -18.29 -42.72
CA ARG A 31 21.89 -19.19 -41.69
C ARG A 31 22.66 -19.10 -40.37
N PHE A 32 23.99 -19.07 -40.43
CA PHE A 32 24.83 -19.00 -39.22
C PHE A 32 24.64 -17.69 -38.44
N PHE A 33 24.60 -16.53 -39.11
CA PHE A 33 24.34 -15.25 -38.46
C PHE A 33 22.95 -15.19 -37.84
N LEU A 34 21.97 -15.76 -38.52
CA LEU A 34 20.58 -15.77 -38.08
C LEU A 34 20.37 -16.68 -36.86
N PHE A 35 21.07 -17.81 -36.77
CA PHE A 35 21.12 -18.64 -35.55
C PHE A 35 21.74 -17.91 -34.37
N ILE A 36 22.80 -17.12 -34.58
CA ILE A 36 23.43 -16.33 -33.52
C ILE A 36 22.47 -15.26 -32.99
N ILE A 37 21.76 -14.56 -33.88
CA ILE A 37 20.74 -13.56 -33.50
C ILE A 37 19.58 -14.21 -32.75
N LEU A 38 19.09 -15.36 -33.21
CA LEU A 38 18.02 -16.09 -32.52
C LEU A 38 18.47 -16.57 -31.13
N ALA A 39 19.70 -17.08 -31.01
CA ALA A 39 20.26 -17.50 -29.73
C ALA A 39 20.41 -16.30 -28.78
N ALA A 40 20.92 -15.17 -29.26
CA ALA A 40 21.03 -13.95 -28.46
C ALA A 40 19.65 -13.42 -28.02
N ALA A 41 18.64 -13.48 -28.90
CA ALA A 41 17.27 -13.12 -28.57
C ALA A 41 16.66 -14.05 -27.51
N LEU A 42 16.86 -15.37 -27.63
CA LEU A 42 16.43 -16.34 -26.64
C LEU A 42 17.08 -16.10 -25.27
N VAL A 43 18.39 -15.85 -25.25
CA VAL A 43 19.12 -15.53 -24.01
C VAL A 43 18.62 -14.22 -23.41
N GLY A 44 18.35 -13.20 -24.24
CA GLY A 44 17.79 -11.92 -23.80
C GLY A 44 16.40 -12.06 -23.18
N VAL A 45 15.52 -12.86 -23.79
CA VAL A 45 14.18 -13.15 -23.26
C VAL A 45 14.27 -13.92 -21.94
N LEU A 46 15.13 -14.95 -21.87
CA LEU A 46 15.34 -15.71 -20.64
C LEU A 46 15.90 -14.83 -19.52
N TRP A 47 16.86 -13.96 -19.82
CA TRP A 47 17.39 -12.99 -18.85
C TRP A 47 16.30 -12.04 -18.39
N TRP A 48 15.55 -11.42 -19.30
CA TRP A 48 14.47 -10.50 -18.94
C TRP A 48 13.44 -11.17 -18.01
N TRP A 49 13.04 -12.41 -18.32
CA TRP A 49 12.13 -13.18 -17.48
C TRP A 49 12.71 -13.47 -16.09
N TRP A 50 13.99 -13.85 -16.04
CA TRP A 50 14.68 -14.15 -14.79
C TRP A 50 14.85 -12.91 -13.91
N ARG A 51 15.14 -11.75 -14.53
CA ARG A 51 15.28 -10.47 -13.83
C ARG A 51 13.95 -10.00 -13.24
N GLN A 52 12.87 -10.10 -14.02
CA GLN A 52 11.54 -9.71 -13.56
C GLN A 52 11.09 -10.56 -12.36
N ASP A 53 11.28 -11.87 -12.42
CA ASP A 53 10.93 -12.78 -11.34
C ASP A 53 11.83 -12.58 -10.09
N TRP A 54 13.06 -12.07 -10.25
CA TRP A 54 13.92 -11.66 -9.14
C TRP A 54 13.47 -10.35 -8.48
N GLU A 55 13.15 -9.32 -9.26
CA GLU A 55 12.70 -8.03 -8.76
C GLU A 55 11.36 -8.18 -7.99
N GLU A 56 10.42 -8.99 -8.50
CA GLU A 56 9.17 -9.34 -7.82
C GLU A 56 9.43 -10.06 -6.48
N LYS A 57 10.39 -10.99 -6.43
CA LYS A 57 10.74 -11.70 -5.19
C LYS A 57 11.43 -10.80 -4.16
N THR A 58 12.25 -9.84 -4.59
CA THR A 58 12.92 -8.91 -3.65
C THR A 58 11.94 -7.93 -3.02
N THR A 59 11.00 -7.40 -3.80
CA THR A 59 9.95 -6.51 -3.31
C THR A 59 8.95 -7.24 -2.43
N ALA A 60 8.56 -8.48 -2.79
CA ALA A 60 7.73 -9.34 -1.96
C ALA A 60 8.41 -9.66 -0.62
N LYS A 61 9.71 -9.99 -0.62
CA LYS A 61 10.47 -10.23 0.63
C LYS A 61 10.60 -8.99 1.50
N ALA A 62 10.82 -7.82 0.89
CA ALA A 62 10.87 -6.56 1.62
C ALA A 62 9.50 -6.24 2.26
N PHE A 63 8.41 -6.50 1.53
CA PHE A 63 7.05 -6.37 2.06
C PHE A 63 6.76 -7.36 3.19
N GLU A 64 7.12 -8.63 3.03
CA GLU A 64 6.98 -9.68 4.06
C GLU A 64 7.76 -9.36 5.34
N GLN A 65 8.84 -8.58 5.26
CA GLN A 65 9.57 -8.14 6.43
C GLN A 65 8.87 -7.01 7.21
N THR A 66 7.96 -6.27 6.58
CA THR A 66 7.18 -5.23 7.27
C THR A 66 6.13 -5.84 8.20
N THR A 67 5.74 -5.12 9.26
CA THR A 67 4.67 -5.56 10.18
C THR A 67 3.37 -5.89 9.44
N VAL A 68 3.01 -5.08 8.43
CA VAL A 68 1.82 -5.30 7.59
C VAL A 68 1.94 -6.58 6.77
N GLY A 69 3.09 -6.81 6.11
CA GLY A 69 3.31 -8.02 5.32
C GLY A 69 3.36 -9.29 6.17
N GLN A 70 3.94 -9.21 7.38
CA GLN A 70 3.92 -10.33 8.33
C GLN A 70 2.48 -10.67 8.75
N ILE A 71 1.66 -9.67 9.10
CA ILE A 71 0.26 -9.89 9.46
C ILE A 71 -0.52 -10.51 8.29
N GLN A 72 -0.36 -9.98 7.07
CA GLN A 72 -1.03 -10.50 5.88
C GLN A 72 -0.60 -11.93 5.54
N SER A 73 0.70 -12.25 5.62
CA SER A 73 1.22 -13.60 5.40
C SER A 73 0.64 -14.59 6.42
N ARG A 74 0.56 -14.20 7.70
CA ARG A 74 -0.05 -15.01 8.76
C ARG A 74 -1.56 -15.20 8.56
N LEU A 75 -2.25 -14.18 8.08
CA LEU A 75 -3.67 -14.22 7.76
C LEU A 75 -3.94 -15.20 6.62
N GLN A 76 -3.15 -15.12 5.54
CA GLN A 76 -3.21 -16.08 4.44
C GLN A 76 -2.94 -17.51 4.94
N ALA A 77 -1.91 -17.71 5.77
CA ALA A 77 -1.62 -19.03 6.33
C ALA A 77 -2.80 -19.57 7.18
N CYS A 78 -3.51 -18.71 7.94
CA CYS A 78 -4.71 -19.12 8.66
C CYS A 78 -5.83 -19.54 7.71
N GLN A 79 -6.07 -18.79 6.63
CA GLN A 79 -7.08 -19.11 5.62
C GLN A 79 -6.79 -20.43 4.91
N GLU A 80 -5.54 -20.67 4.51
CA GLU A 80 -5.10 -21.92 3.89
C GLU A 80 -5.32 -23.12 4.82
N GLN A 81 -5.02 -22.97 6.12
CA GLN A 81 -5.28 -24.03 7.09
C GLN A 81 -6.77 -24.29 7.31
N VAL A 82 -7.60 -23.25 7.33
CA VAL A 82 -9.06 -23.41 7.41
C VAL A 82 -9.59 -24.18 6.20
N GLU A 83 -9.14 -23.82 4.99
CA GLU A 83 -9.56 -24.47 3.75
C GLU A 83 -9.15 -25.95 3.76
N LYS A 84 -7.89 -26.24 4.12
CA LYS A 84 -7.37 -27.60 4.25
C LYS A 84 -8.17 -28.42 5.27
N LEU A 85 -8.41 -27.88 6.47
CA LEU A 85 -9.15 -28.58 7.51
C LEU A 85 -10.60 -28.86 7.10
N ARG A 86 -11.24 -27.94 6.36
CA ARG A 86 -12.60 -28.15 5.81
C ARG A 86 -12.61 -29.28 4.77
N GLN A 87 -11.62 -29.34 3.90
CA GLN A 87 -11.50 -30.44 2.93
C GLN A 87 -11.30 -31.79 3.63
N GLU A 88 -10.42 -31.85 4.63
CA GLU A 88 -10.24 -33.06 5.46
C GLU A 88 -11.52 -33.45 6.20
N GLN A 89 -12.26 -32.46 6.72
CA GLN A 89 -13.55 -32.69 7.39
C GLN A 89 -14.57 -33.31 6.44
N GLN A 90 -14.65 -32.84 5.19
CA GLN A 90 -15.53 -33.42 4.18
C GLN A 90 -15.16 -34.87 3.86
N GLN A 91 -13.86 -35.20 3.80
CA GLN A 91 -13.41 -36.58 3.59
C GLN A 91 -13.82 -37.48 4.76
N ILE A 92 -13.63 -37.02 6.00
CA ILE A 92 -14.03 -37.75 7.20
C ILE A 92 -15.53 -38.00 7.24
N LEU A 93 -16.34 -36.99 6.93
CA LEU A 93 -17.80 -37.13 6.90
C LEU A 93 -18.24 -38.13 5.83
N LYS A 94 -17.60 -38.14 4.66
CA LYS A 94 -17.87 -39.14 3.62
C LYS A 94 -17.53 -40.56 4.10
N SER A 95 -16.33 -40.77 4.66
CA SER A 95 -15.91 -42.07 5.18
C SER A 95 -16.82 -42.56 6.32
N LYS A 96 -17.19 -41.67 7.24
CA LYS A 96 -18.14 -41.97 8.31
C LYS A 96 -19.50 -42.41 7.75
N GLN A 97 -20.07 -41.64 6.81
CA GLN A 97 -21.37 -41.96 6.20
C GLN A 97 -21.34 -43.28 5.44
N GLU A 98 -20.22 -43.61 4.79
CA GLU A 98 -20.04 -44.89 4.11
C GLU A 98 -20.10 -46.05 5.11
N LEU A 99 -19.33 -45.97 6.21
CA LEU A 99 -19.35 -46.99 7.26
C LEU A 99 -20.73 -47.12 7.92
N GLU A 100 -21.42 -46.01 8.19
CA GLU A 100 -22.78 -46.03 8.73
C GLU A 100 -23.78 -46.69 7.76
N LYS A 101 -23.66 -46.41 6.46
CA LYS A 101 -24.50 -47.07 5.44
C LYS A 101 -24.24 -48.56 5.38
N GLN A 102 -22.98 -48.99 5.39
CA GLN A 102 -22.60 -50.40 5.41
C GLN A 102 -23.13 -51.11 6.67
N LEU A 103 -23.04 -50.45 7.83
CA LEU A 103 -23.59 -50.97 9.09
C LEU A 103 -25.12 -51.13 9.05
N ARG A 104 -25.83 -50.18 8.43
CA ARG A 104 -27.31 -50.23 8.29
C ARG A 104 -27.79 -51.22 7.23
N ALA A 105 -27.03 -51.36 6.13
CA ALA A 105 -27.36 -52.28 5.04
C ALA A 105 -27.02 -53.74 5.37
N GLY A 106 -26.05 -53.97 6.26
CA GLY A 106 -25.59 -55.28 6.69
C GLY A 106 -26.56 -55.98 7.63
N ARG A 107 -27.67 -56.51 7.10
CA ARG A 107 -28.65 -57.33 7.86
C ARG A 107 -28.07 -58.65 8.42
N GLN A 108 -26.79 -58.96 8.14
CA GLN A 108 -26.08 -60.18 8.56
C GLN A 108 -24.58 -59.96 8.82
N LEU A 109 -24.16 -58.76 9.25
CA LEU A 109 -22.76 -58.58 9.67
C LEU A 109 -22.49 -59.36 10.97
N PRO A 110 -21.38 -60.11 11.08
CA PRO A 110 -20.95 -60.70 12.35
C PRO A 110 -20.82 -59.61 13.43
N GLU A 111 -21.22 -59.90 14.66
CA GLU A 111 -21.24 -58.89 15.74
C GLU A 111 -19.84 -58.28 16.00
N SER A 112 -18.76 -59.04 15.79
CA SER A 112 -17.39 -58.53 15.87
C SER A 112 -17.12 -57.42 14.86
N VAL A 113 -17.53 -57.62 13.60
CA VAL A 113 -17.36 -56.65 12.50
C VAL A 113 -18.25 -55.43 12.73
N ALA A 114 -19.49 -55.63 13.21
CA ALA A 114 -20.38 -54.55 13.58
C ALA A 114 -19.82 -53.69 14.72
N ALA A 115 -19.26 -54.32 15.77
CA ALA A 115 -18.63 -53.62 16.88
C ALA A 115 -17.40 -52.83 16.46
N GLU A 116 -16.55 -53.39 15.60
CA GLU A 116 -15.37 -52.71 15.07
C GLU A 116 -15.75 -51.52 14.17
N THR A 117 -16.78 -51.69 13.33
CA THR A 117 -17.32 -50.61 12.50
C THR A 117 -17.87 -49.45 13.35
N ARG A 118 -18.61 -49.76 14.44
CA ARG A 118 -19.08 -48.73 15.40
C ARG A 118 -17.91 -47.99 16.06
N ARG A 119 -16.83 -48.70 16.40
CA ARG A 119 -15.60 -48.06 16.95
C ARG A 119 -14.96 -47.11 15.95
N LEU A 120 -14.86 -47.49 14.68
CA LEU A 120 -14.34 -46.63 13.62
C LEU A 120 -15.22 -45.40 13.40
N VAL A 121 -16.54 -45.56 13.37
CA VAL A 121 -17.50 -44.43 13.26
C VAL A 121 -17.29 -43.44 14.42
N HIS A 122 -17.16 -43.93 15.64
CA HIS A 122 -16.87 -43.08 16.81
C HIS A 122 -15.51 -42.38 16.70
N GLY A 123 -14.47 -43.07 16.21
CA GLY A 123 -13.17 -42.46 15.93
C GLY A 123 -13.27 -41.31 14.92
N PHE A 124 -14.04 -41.48 13.84
CA PHE A 124 -14.31 -40.42 12.87
C PHE A 124 -15.08 -39.24 13.46
N GLU A 125 -16.01 -39.47 14.40
CA GLU A 125 -16.72 -38.39 15.11
C GLU A 125 -15.78 -37.54 15.97
N GLN A 126 -14.87 -38.19 16.70
CA GLN A 126 -13.85 -37.51 17.49
C GLN A 126 -12.91 -36.67 16.60
N GLU A 127 -12.43 -37.26 15.50
CA GLU A 127 -11.57 -36.58 14.53
C GLU A 127 -12.26 -35.42 13.80
N ASN A 128 -13.56 -35.55 13.51
CA ASN A 128 -14.38 -34.47 12.96
C ASN A 128 -14.50 -33.31 13.95
N THR A 129 -14.77 -33.62 15.22
CA THR A 129 -14.89 -32.61 16.28
C THR A 129 -13.57 -31.87 16.47
N LEU A 130 -12.45 -32.59 16.49
CA LEU A 130 -11.12 -32.01 16.60
C LEU A 130 -10.83 -31.03 15.45
N ARG A 131 -11.14 -31.41 14.21
CA ARG A 131 -10.96 -30.52 13.04
C ARG A 131 -11.86 -29.30 13.10
N GLN A 132 -13.11 -29.46 13.54
CA GLN A 132 -14.02 -28.34 13.73
C GLN A 132 -13.48 -27.33 14.77
N THR A 133 -12.94 -27.81 15.89
CA THR A 133 -12.27 -26.96 16.88
C THR A 133 -11.06 -26.24 16.28
N LYS A 134 -10.23 -26.93 15.49
CA LYS A 134 -9.09 -26.30 14.80
C LYS A 134 -9.53 -25.23 13.81
N VAL A 135 -10.59 -25.48 13.04
CA VAL A 135 -11.18 -24.48 12.13
C VAL A 135 -11.59 -23.22 12.90
N LEU A 136 -12.33 -23.39 14.00
CA LEU A 136 -12.75 -22.27 14.85
C LEU A 136 -11.56 -21.49 15.40
N PHE A 137 -10.52 -22.20 15.87
CA PHE A 137 -9.29 -21.58 16.35
C PHE A 137 -8.63 -20.72 15.27
N TYR A 138 -8.40 -21.26 14.07
CA TYR A 138 -7.77 -20.50 12.99
C TYR A 138 -8.62 -19.32 12.50
N GLN A 139 -9.95 -19.47 12.50
CA GLN A 139 -10.85 -18.36 12.20
C GLN A 139 -10.73 -17.24 13.24
N GLN A 140 -10.69 -17.58 14.53
CA GLN A 140 -10.48 -16.60 15.59
C GLN A 140 -9.12 -15.91 15.47
N CYS A 141 -8.05 -16.65 15.15
CA CYS A 141 -6.74 -16.08 14.87
C CYS A 141 -6.78 -15.11 13.68
N ALA A 142 -7.44 -15.48 12.57
CA ALA A 142 -7.60 -14.62 11.40
C ALA A 142 -8.31 -13.32 11.76
N THR A 143 -9.45 -13.38 12.46
CA THR A 143 -10.19 -12.18 12.90
C THR A 143 -9.35 -11.28 13.82
N LYS A 144 -8.53 -11.87 14.70
CA LYS A 144 -7.61 -11.08 15.55
C LYS A 144 -6.52 -10.39 14.72
N LEU A 145 -5.95 -11.08 13.72
CA LEU A 145 -4.96 -10.50 12.82
C LEU A 145 -5.54 -9.39 11.95
N GLU A 146 -6.76 -9.56 11.44
CA GLU A 146 -7.50 -8.51 10.71
C GLU A 146 -7.69 -7.27 11.56
N SER A 147 -8.15 -7.43 12.81
CA SER A 147 -8.33 -6.32 13.73
C SER A 147 -7.02 -5.60 14.04
N LEU A 148 -5.92 -6.34 14.23
CA LEU A 148 -4.59 -5.73 14.44
C LEU A 148 -4.13 -4.94 13.21
N LEU A 149 -4.42 -5.43 12.01
CA LEU A 149 -4.09 -4.74 10.76
C LEU A 149 -4.85 -3.42 10.64
N GLU A 150 -6.16 -3.43 10.87
CA GLU A 150 -7.01 -2.25 10.85
C GLU A 150 -6.55 -1.21 11.88
N GLN A 151 -6.24 -1.64 13.10
CA GLN A 151 -5.70 -0.78 14.14
C GLN A 151 -4.39 -0.12 13.73
N HIS A 152 -3.46 -0.89 13.16
CA HIS A 152 -2.19 -0.36 12.68
C HIS A 152 -2.39 0.68 11.56
N GLN A 153 -3.29 0.42 10.61
CA GLN A 153 -3.61 1.36 9.54
C GLN A 153 -4.24 2.66 10.07
N LEU A 154 -5.14 2.55 11.04
CA LEU A 154 -5.77 3.69 11.69
C LEU A 154 -4.73 4.53 12.44
N LEU A 155 -3.83 3.90 13.20
CA LEU A 155 -2.74 4.60 13.90
C LEU A 155 -1.82 5.34 12.94
N ALA A 156 -1.43 4.71 11.83
CA ALA A 156 -0.61 5.36 10.80
C ALA A 156 -1.33 6.58 10.19
N THR A 157 -2.64 6.47 9.96
CA THR A 157 -3.47 7.58 9.45
C THR A 157 -3.57 8.71 10.46
N LEU A 158 -3.78 8.40 11.75
CA LEU A 158 -3.82 9.39 12.83
C LEU A 158 -2.49 10.12 12.95
N GLU A 159 -1.37 9.41 12.86
CA GLU A 159 -0.05 10.02 12.93
C GLU A 159 0.17 10.99 11.77
N HIS A 160 -0.19 10.59 10.54
CA HIS A 160 -0.14 11.48 9.39
C HIS A 160 -1.01 12.73 9.60
N LYS A 161 -2.24 12.56 10.05
CA LYS A 161 -3.17 13.67 10.28
C LYS A 161 -2.72 14.59 11.41
N LYS A 162 -2.05 14.05 12.43
CA LYS A 162 -1.45 14.86 13.50
C LYS A 162 -0.33 15.74 12.96
N ARG A 163 0.56 15.21 12.10
CA ARG A 163 1.61 16.00 11.46
C ARG A 163 1.03 17.08 10.55
N GLU A 164 0.00 16.75 9.79
CA GLU A 164 -0.72 17.72 8.95
C GLU A 164 -1.31 18.87 9.78
N LEU A 165 -1.92 18.54 10.94
CA LEU A 165 -2.43 19.54 11.88
C LEU A 165 -1.30 20.41 12.48
N GLU A 166 -0.16 19.81 12.82
CA GLU A 166 1.01 20.55 13.32
C GLU A 166 1.52 21.54 12.27
N GLN A 167 1.58 21.14 11.00
CA GLN A 167 1.95 22.04 9.89
C GLN A 167 0.99 23.21 9.73
N TYR A 168 -0.33 22.98 9.80
CA TYR A 168 -1.30 24.08 9.74
C TYR A 168 -1.15 25.04 10.94
N ARG A 169 -0.78 24.53 12.12
CA ARG A 169 -0.55 25.38 13.30
C ARG A 169 0.69 26.24 13.13
N GLU A 170 1.79 25.68 12.61
CA GLU A 170 3.01 26.44 12.30
C GLU A 170 2.73 27.56 11.31
N GLN A 171 2.06 27.25 10.19
CA GLN A 171 1.63 28.25 9.20
C GLN A 171 0.77 29.35 9.83
N HIS A 172 -0.16 28.97 10.71
CA HIS A 172 -1.00 29.96 11.38
C HIS A 172 -0.20 30.88 12.32
N TYR A 173 0.87 30.40 12.96
CA TYR A 173 1.75 31.27 13.75
C TYR A 173 2.54 32.23 12.87
N ASP A 174 3.02 31.78 11.72
CA ASP A 174 3.72 32.62 10.75
C ASP A 174 2.78 33.71 10.18
N ASP A 175 1.55 33.34 9.84
CA ASP A 175 0.52 34.28 9.37
C ASP A 175 0.18 35.31 10.44
N LEU A 176 0.05 34.89 11.71
CA LEU A 176 -0.21 35.81 12.83
C LEU A 176 0.96 36.79 13.04
N ALA A 177 2.21 36.31 12.93
CA ALA A 177 3.39 37.15 13.01
C ALA A 177 3.45 38.16 11.85
N ALA A 178 3.10 37.75 10.63
CA ALA A 178 3.00 38.64 9.48
C ALA A 178 1.89 39.70 9.66
N MET A 179 0.75 39.32 10.23
CA MET A 179 -0.33 40.26 10.56
C MET A 179 0.08 41.28 11.63
N GLU A 180 0.76 40.85 12.70
CA GLU A 180 1.28 41.75 13.74
C GLU A 180 2.35 42.69 13.19
N ALA A 181 3.26 42.21 12.33
CA ALA A 181 4.24 43.05 11.65
C ALA A 181 3.56 44.11 10.78
N LEU A 182 2.58 43.71 9.96
CA LEU A 182 1.81 44.64 9.14
C LEU A 182 1.06 45.67 9.99
N ARG A 183 0.45 45.25 11.10
CA ARG A 183 -0.22 46.15 12.04
C ARG A 183 0.76 47.20 12.59
N TRP A 184 1.96 46.78 12.99
CA TRP A 184 2.98 47.68 13.52
C TRP A 184 3.46 48.68 12.46
N ASP A 185 3.67 48.22 11.22
CA ASP A 185 4.05 49.09 10.11
C ASP A 185 2.97 50.14 9.82
N VAL A 186 1.70 49.74 9.79
CA VAL A 186 0.56 50.67 9.59
C VAL A 186 0.45 51.68 10.74
N GLU A 187 0.63 51.24 11.98
CA GLU A 187 0.60 52.13 13.16
C GLU A 187 1.74 53.17 13.08
N ARG A 188 2.96 52.74 12.73
CA ARG A 188 4.11 53.61 12.53
C ARG A 188 3.89 54.64 11.41
N GLU A 189 3.36 54.20 10.27
CA GLU A 189 3.05 55.09 9.14
C GLU A 189 1.97 56.11 9.52
N THR A 190 0.93 55.69 10.23
CA THR A 190 -0.14 56.57 10.70
C THR A 190 0.41 57.66 11.62
N THR A 191 1.22 57.29 12.63
CA THR A 191 1.88 58.27 13.51
C THR A 191 2.79 59.23 12.72
N SER A 192 3.53 58.72 11.74
CA SER A 192 4.40 59.54 10.89
C SER A 192 3.60 60.57 10.08
N LEU A 193 2.46 60.15 9.51
CA LEU A 193 1.55 61.03 8.78
C LEU A 193 0.91 62.08 9.70
N GLU A 194 0.52 61.72 10.91
CA GLU A 194 0.00 62.66 11.91
C GLU A 194 1.05 63.72 12.30
N VAL A 195 2.30 63.32 12.52
CA VAL A 195 3.43 64.23 12.82
C VAL A 195 3.70 65.15 11.63
N ILE A 196 3.71 64.64 10.41
CA ILE A 196 3.88 65.46 9.19
C ILE A 196 2.72 66.47 9.07
N GLN A 197 1.49 66.06 9.36
CA GLN A 197 0.33 66.94 9.30
C GLN A 197 0.37 68.04 10.37
N ASP A 198 0.77 67.71 11.60
CA ASP A 198 0.98 68.70 12.67
C ASP A 198 2.11 69.67 12.32
N LEU A 199 3.27 69.17 11.87
CA LEU A 199 4.38 70.00 11.40
C LEU A 199 3.98 70.92 10.23
N SER A 200 3.24 70.39 9.26
CA SER A 200 2.71 71.15 8.12
C SER A 200 1.74 72.25 8.57
N THR A 201 0.86 71.95 9.51
CA THR A 201 -0.08 72.92 10.09
C THR A 201 0.67 74.01 10.86
N ARG A 202 1.67 73.63 11.67
CA ARG A 202 2.54 74.57 12.40
C ARG A 202 3.31 75.48 11.44
N MET A 203 3.88 74.93 10.37
CA MET A 203 4.58 75.70 9.33
C MET A 203 3.66 76.72 8.65
N GLN A 204 2.40 76.34 8.34
CA GLN A 204 1.41 77.28 7.78
C GLN A 204 1.04 78.42 8.75
N SER A 205 1.10 78.17 10.07
CA SER A 205 0.80 79.16 11.10
C SER A 205 2.00 80.01 11.53
N SER A 206 3.24 79.60 11.24
CA SER A 206 4.45 80.32 11.67
C SER A 206 4.76 81.49 10.72
N SER A 207 4.91 82.69 11.27
CA SER A 207 5.09 83.95 10.53
C SER A 207 6.56 84.40 10.40
N GLY A 208 7.52 83.60 10.88
CA GLY A 208 8.96 83.88 10.84
C GLY A 208 9.73 82.93 9.93
N LEU A 209 10.64 83.48 9.10
CA LEU A 209 11.44 82.73 8.12
C LEU A 209 12.34 81.65 8.75
N GLU A 210 12.79 81.87 9.99
CA GLU A 210 13.72 80.99 10.71
C GLU A 210 13.00 79.75 11.29
N ASP A 211 11.77 79.91 11.78
CA ASP A 211 10.93 78.81 12.28
C ASP A 211 10.49 77.87 11.16
N VAL A 212 10.19 78.43 9.97
CA VAL A 212 9.84 77.65 8.77
C VAL A 212 11.03 76.79 8.32
N LEU A 213 12.26 77.33 8.35
CA LEU A 213 13.47 76.60 8.00
C LEU A 213 13.80 75.47 8.99
N HIS A 214 13.55 75.69 10.29
CA HIS A 214 13.74 74.65 11.31
C HIS A 214 12.73 73.51 11.16
N LEU A 215 11.44 73.83 10.97
CA LEU A 215 10.38 72.85 10.75
C LEU A 215 10.59 72.04 9.47
N GLN A 216 11.06 72.68 8.39
CA GLN A 216 11.41 71.99 7.14
C GLN A 216 12.52 70.95 7.34
N LYS A 217 13.54 71.29 8.15
CA LYS A 217 14.67 70.41 8.43
C LYS A 217 14.28 69.22 9.32
N GLU A 218 13.34 69.39 10.24
CA GLU A 218 12.77 68.29 11.02
C GLU A 218 11.95 67.33 10.15
N LEU A 219 11.17 67.87 9.20
CA LEU A 219 10.37 67.09 8.26
C LEU A 219 11.25 66.25 7.31
N GLU A 220 12.34 66.84 6.81
CA GLU A 220 13.33 66.14 5.97
C GLU A 220 14.05 65.03 6.74
N LYS A 221 14.30 65.23 8.05
CA LYS A 221 14.92 64.22 8.91
C LYS A 221 14.01 63.02 9.20
N ILE A 222 12.69 63.25 9.33
CA ILE A 222 11.69 62.20 9.56
C ILE A 222 11.39 61.43 8.27
N LEU A 223 11.45 62.08 7.10
CA LEU A 223 11.26 61.42 5.80
C LEU A 223 12.48 60.61 5.33
N ALA A 224 13.67 60.92 5.83
CA ALA A 224 14.92 60.25 5.46
C ALA A 224 15.32 59.07 6.37
N SER A 225 14.57 58.84 7.46
CA SER A 225 14.79 57.75 8.43
C SER A 225 13.77 56.63 8.27
#